data_AF-A0A7X7D5B3-F1
#
_entry.id   AF-A0A7X7D5B3-F1
#
_cell.length_a   1.000
_cell.length_b   1.000
_cell.length_c   1.000
_cell.angle_alpha   90.00
_cell.angle_beta   90.00
_cell.angle_gamma   90.00
#
_symmetry.space_group_name_H-M   'P 1'
#
loop_
_entity.id
_entity.type
_entity.pdbx_description
1 polymer ?
#
loop_
_entity_poly.entity_id
_entity_poly.type
_entity_poly.pdbx_seq_one_letter_code
_entity_poly.pdbx_strand_id
1 'polypeptide(L)'
;MMTGVTHSKVDGLIRRAGLRYPTADLRRIDLVEERGLDRGVIAQLATCSFIERSHNVVFQGFTGSGKSYLGCALAKQACLHRIRAHYIRMPDLAEAWHLARDKPQGQMKFLR
;
A
#
# COMPACT_ATOMS: atom_id res chain seq x y z
N MET A 1 -19.98 13.89 -22.81
CA MET A 1 -18.96 12.82 -22.87
C MET A 1 -17.59 13.47 -22.90
N MET A 2 -16.84 13.52 -21.79
CA MET A 2 -15.43 14.00 -21.75
C MET A 2 -14.80 13.68 -20.39
N THR A 3 -14.28 12.45 -20.20
CA THR A 3 -13.43 12.07 -19.04
C THR A 3 -12.45 10.94 -19.43
N GLY A 4 -11.58 11.18 -20.43
CA GLY A 4 -10.72 10.12 -20.99
C GLY A 4 -9.27 10.04 -20.47
N VAL A 5 -8.75 11.04 -19.73
CA VAL A 5 -7.29 11.17 -19.54
C VAL A 5 -6.82 10.96 -18.09
N THR A 6 -7.69 11.04 -17.09
CA THR A 6 -7.30 11.03 -15.67
C THR A 6 -7.15 9.62 -15.06
N HIS A 7 -7.84 8.62 -15.61
CA HIS A 7 -7.83 7.24 -15.08
C HIS A 7 -6.48 6.53 -15.34
N SER A 8 -5.87 6.79 -16.50
CA SER A 8 -4.68 6.09 -16.99
C SER A 8 -3.45 6.21 -16.08
N LYS A 9 -3.25 7.37 -15.42
CA LYS A 9 -2.11 7.59 -14.51
C LYS A 9 -2.26 6.81 -13.21
N VAL A 10 -3.45 6.84 -12.61
CA VAL A 10 -3.77 6.12 -11.38
C VAL A 10 -3.70 4.62 -11.61
N ASP A 11 -4.27 4.12 -12.71
CA ASP A 11 -4.19 2.71 -13.08
C ASP A 11 -2.73 2.27 -13.30
N GLY A 12 -1.92 3.16 -13.90
CA GLY A 12 -0.48 2.94 -14.01
C GLY A 12 0.25 2.86 -12.67
N LEU A 13 -0.13 3.68 -11.68
CA LEU A 13 0.43 3.63 -10.32
C LEU A 13 0.04 2.33 -9.60
N ILE A 14 -1.25 1.96 -9.64
CA ILE A 14 -1.76 0.72 -9.03
C ILE A 14 -1.04 -0.50 -9.64
N ARG A 15 -0.89 -0.53 -10.96
CA ARG A 15 -0.17 -1.60 -11.67
C ARG A 15 1.30 -1.66 -11.27
N ARG A 16 2.01 -0.53 -11.19
CA ARG A 16 3.42 -0.48 -10.78
C ARG A 16 3.64 -0.78 -9.29
N ALA A 17 2.61 -0.62 -8.47
CA ALA A 17 2.69 -0.92 -7.04
C ALA A 17 2.86 -2.42 -6.74
N GLY A 18 2.59 -3.31 -7.70
CA GLY A 18 2.86 -4.75 -7.54
C GLY A 18 2.06 -5.39 -6.40
N LEU A 19 0.84 -4.90 -6.13
CA LEU A 19 0.01 -5.34 -5.02
C LEU A 19 -0.30 -6.84 -5.12
N ARG A 20 -0.09 -7.59 -4.03
CA ARG A 20 -0.50 -9.00 -3.93
C ARG A 20 -2.01 -9.18 -4.12
N TYR A 21 -2.80 -8.21 -3.65
CA TYR A 21 -4.25 -8.17 -3.81
C TYR A 21 -4.66 -6.88 -4.56
N PRO A 22 -4.63 -6.85 -5.91
CA PRO A 22 -4.94 -5.65 -6.70
C PRO A 22 -6.39 -5.16 -6.53
N THR A 23 -7.28 -6.09 -6.20
CA THR A 23 -8.70 -5.82 -5.95
C THR A 23 -8.99 -5.38 -4.51
N ALA A 24 -7.97 -5.29 -3.65
CA ALA A 24 -8.13 -4.81 -2.28
C ALA A 24 -8.67 -3.38 -2.26
N ASP A 25 -9.55 -3.08 -1.30
CA ASP A 25 -10.25 -1.80 -1.22
C ASP A 25 -10.59 -1.50 0.25
N LEU A 26 -10.23 -0.29 0.72
CA LEU A 26 -10.55 0.18 2.07
C LEU A 26 -12.06 0.21 2.32
N ARG A 27 -12.88 0.51 1.30
CA ARG A 27 -14.35 0.53 1.43
C ARG A 27 -14.95 -0.83 1.71
N ARG A 28 -14.25 -1.92 1.33
CA ARG A 28 -14.68 -3.30 1.59
C ARG A 28 -14.19 -3.81 2.94
N ILE A 29 -13.34 -3.04 3.62
CA ILE A 29 -12.81 -3.43 4.92
C ILE A 29 -13.88 -3.27 6.00
N ASP A 30 -14.71 -2.23 5.86
CA ASP A 30 -15.83 -1.87 6.74
C ASP A 30 -17.06 -2.78 6.61
N LEU A 31 -17.12 -3.63 5.58
CA LEU A 31 -18.25 -4.53 5.34
C LEU A 31 -18.26 -5.77 6.26
N VAL A 32 -17.27 -5.89 7.15
CA VAL A 32 -17.15 -6.99 8.12
C VAL A 32 -17.03 -6.39 9.52
N GLU A 33 -18.18 -6.16 10.17
CA GLU A 33 -18.24 -5.58 11.53
C GLU A 33 -17.46 -6.42 12.55
N GLU A 34 -17.33 -7.73 12.31
CA GLU A 34 -16.66 -8.68 13.20
C GLU A 34 -15.13 -8.50 13.31
N ARG A 35 -14.50 -7.64 12.51
CA ARG A 35 -13.04 -7.46 12.57
C ARG A 35 -12.54 -6.55 13.70
N GLY A 36 -13.44 -5.83 14.39
CA GLY A 36 -13.06 -4.93 15.48
C GLY A 36 -12.12 -3.80 15.06
N LEU A 37 -12.14 -3.41 13.78
CA LEU A 37 -11.35 -2.29 13.28
C LEU A 37 -12.05 -0.98 13.57
N ASP A 38 -11.31 -0.02 14.13
CA ASP A 38 -11.82 1.33 14.39
C ASP A 38 -12.05 2.06 13.05
N ARG A 39 -13.32 2.38 12.75
CA ARG A 39 -13.73 3.05 11.52
C ARG A 39 -13.13 4.45 11.40
N GLY A 40 -12.93 5.16 12.51
CA GLY A 40 -12.28 6.47 12.54
C GLY A 40 -10.81 6.37 12.13
N VAL A 41 -10.10 5.35 12.61
CA VAL A 41 -8.71 5.07 12.20
C VAL A 41 -8.64 4.74 10.71
N ILE A 42 -9.53 3.88 10.19
CA ILE A 42 -9.56 3.56 8.76
C ILE A 42 -9.85 4.80 7.92
N ALA A 43 -10.80 5.63 8.32
CA ALA A 43 -11.10 6.90 7.64
C ALA A 43 -9.89 7.86 7.65
N GLN A 44 -9.19 7.97 8.79
CA GLN A 44 -7.97 8.78 8.88
C GLN A 44 -6.87 8.25 7.96
N LEU A 45 -6.64 6.94 7.95
CA LEU A 45 -5.66 6.32 7.05
C LEU A 45 -6.03 6.51 5.57
N ALA A 46 -7.32 6.52 5.23
CA ALA A 46 -7.81 6.73 3.87
C ALA A 46 -7.47 8.12 3.31
N THR A 47 -7.20 9.11 4.16
CA THR A 47 -6.71 10.44 3.77
C THR A 47 -5.25 10.42 3.31
N CYS A 48 -4.50 9.35 3.59
CA CYS A 48 -3.06 9.26 3.36
C CYS A 48 -2.20 10.31 4.09
N SER A 49 -2.76 11.07 5.03
CA SER A 49 -2.03 12.09 5.81
C SER A 49 -0.86 11.54 6.63
N PHE A 50 -0.85 10.23 6.94
CA PHE A 50 0.30 9.57 7.57
C PHE A 50 1.56 9.64 6.70
N ILE A 51 1.41 9.64 5.37
CA ILE A 51 2.53 9.73 4.42
C ILE A 51 3.17 11.12 4.49
N GLU A 52 2.36 12.18 4.46
CA GLU A 52 2.83 13.57 4.58
C GLU A 52 3.52 13.82 5.93
N ARG A 53 3.01 13.18 6.99
CA ARG A 53 3.57 13.26 8.35
C ARG A 53 4.75 12.31 8.59
N SER A 54 5.16 11.52 7.59
CA SER A 54 6.22 10.50 7.74
C SER A 54 5.96 9.51 8.90
N HIS A 55 4.69 9.18 9.14
CA HIS A 55 4.29 8.23 10.17
C HIS A 55 4.16 6.82 9.59
N ASN A 56 4.65 5.83 10.32
CA ASN A 56 4.52 4.42 9.93
C ASN A 56 3.17 3.85 10.34
N VAL A 57 2.62 2.96 9.51
CA VAL A 57 1.40 2.19 9.82
C VAL A 57 1.77 0.73 9.97
N VAL A 58 1.48 0.16 11.14
CA VAL A 58 1.78 -1.24 11.46
C VAL A 58 0.47 -1.98 11.73
N PHE A 59 0.25 -3.07 10.99
CA PHE A 59 -0.88 -3.97 11.22
C PHE A 59 -0.43 -5.14 12.10
N GLN A 60 -1.12 -5.38 13.22
CA GLN A 60 -0.81 -6.45 14.16
C GLN A 60 -2.02 -7.40 14.31
N GLY A 61 -1.76 -8.69 14.55
CA GLY A 61 -2.81 -9.73 14.69
C GLY A 61 -2.39 -11.10 14.14
N PHE A 62 -3.25 -12.10 14.29
CA PHE A 62 -2.97 -13.50 13.92
C PHE A 62 -2.75 -13.74 12.41
N THR A 63 -2.04 -14.80 12.05
CA THR A 63 -1.93 -15.23 10.64
C THR A 63 -3.31 -15.44 10.03
N GLY A 64 -3.50 -15.06 8.77
CA GLY A 64 -4.80 -15.17 8.10
C GLY A 64 -5.80 -14.04 8.40
N SER A 65 -5.53 -13.14 9.36
CA SER A 65 -6.45 -12.05 9.74
C SER A 65 -6.63 -10.92 8.71
N GLY A 66 -6.04 -11.03 7.52
CA GLY A 66 -6.19 -10.04 6.45
C GLY A 66 -5.24 -8.83 6.50
N LYS A 67 -4.18 -8.84 7.33
CA LYS A 67 -3.17 -7.75 7.37
C LYS A 67 -2.57 -7.39 6.01
N SER A 68 -2.22 -8.39 5.20
CA SER A 68 -1.68 -8.16 3.86
C SER A 68 -2.72 -7.55 2.91
N TYR A 69 -4.00 -7.88 3.10
CA TYR A 69 -5.10 -7.25 2.37
C TYR A 69 -5.25 -5.79 2.79
N LEU A 70 -5.23 -5.48 4.09
CA LEU A 70 -5.27 -4.12 4.64
C LEU A 70 -4.13 -3.26 4.07
N GLY A 71 -2.90 -3.77 4.08
CA GLY A 71 -1.75 -3.08 3.50
C GLY A 71 -1.91 -2.84 1.98
N CYS A 72 -2.42 -3.81 1.23
CA CYS A 72 -2.69 -3.63 -0.21
C CYS A 72 -3.80 -2.60 -0.46
N ALA A 73 -4.87 -2.60 0.34
CA ALA A 73 -5.94 -1.62 0.24
C ALA A 73 -5.45 -0.20 0.53
N LEU A 74 -4.63 -0.02 1.57
CA LEU A 74 -4.03 1.26 1.92
C LEU A 74 -3.04 1.75 0.84
N ALA A 75 -2.22 0.85 0.30
CA ALA A 75 -1.31 1.19 -0.80
C ALA A 75 -2.06 1.55 -2.10
N LYS A 76 -3.17 0.87 -2.40
CA LYS A 76 -4.06 1.25 -3.51
C LYS A 76 -4.67 2.63 -3.28
N GLN A 77 -5.12 2.91 -2.05
CA GLN A 77 -5.63 4.23 -1.69
C GLN A 77 -4.58 5.33 -1.92
N ALA A 78 -3.32 5.10 -1.52
CA ALA A 78 -2.23 6.02 -1.83
C ALA A 78 -2.06 6.25 -3.35
N CYS A 79 -2.20 5.20 -4.17
CA CYS A 79 -2.17 5.33 -5.63
C CYS A 79 -3.34 6.18 -6.17
N LEU A 80 -4.54 6.06 -5.59
CA LEU A 80 -5.71 6.90 -5.93
C LEU A 80 -5.43 8.38 -5.60
N HIS A 81 -4.68 8.65 -4.53
CA HIS A 81 -4.14 9.97 -4.17
C HIS A 81 -2.91 10.38 -5.01
N ARG A 82 -2.61 9.64 -6.09
CA ARG A 82 -1.47 9.88 -7.00
C ARG A 82 -0.09 9.75 -6.34
N ILE A 83 -0.02 9.06 -5.21
CA ILE A 83 1.22 8.73 -4.50
C ILE A 83 1.74 7.39 -5.02
N ARG A 84 3.06 7.28 -5.21
CA ARG A 84 3.70 6.03 -5.65
C ARG A 84 3.80 5.08 -4.45
N ALA A 85 3.34 3.86 -4.63
CA ALA A 85 3.43 2.79 -3.64
C ALA A 85 4.18 1.58 -4.23
N HIS A 86 4.68 0.70 -3.36
CA HIS A 86 5.28 -0.57 -3.75
C HIS A 86 4.99 -1.62 -2.66
N TYR A 87 4.50 -2.78 -3.07
CA TYR A 87 4.35 -3.95 -2.22
C TYR A 87 5.56 -4.86 -2.36
N ILE A 88 6.13 -5.27 -1.23
CA ILE A 88 7.23 -6.22 -1.16
C ILE A 88 7.03 -7.15 0.05
N ARG A 89 7.34 -8.44 -0.08
CA ARG A 89 7.36 -9.34 1.08
C ARG A 89 8.62 -9.09 1.89
N MET A 90 8.54 -9.30 3.20
CA MET A 90 9.69 -9.11 4.08
C MET A 90 10.94 -9.92 3.71
N PRO A 91 10.84 -11.22 3.31
CA PRO A 91 12.01 -11.97 2.86
C PRO A 91 12.67 -11.33 1.63
N ASP A 92 11.87 -10.98 0.62
CA ASP A 92 12.35 -10.36 -0.63
C ASP A 92 13.00 -8.99 -0.34
N LEU A 93 12.46 -8.22 0.61
CA LEU A 93 13.04 -6.96 1.06
C LEU A 93 14.37 -7.16 1.80
N ALA A 94 14.45 -8.17 2.67
CA ALA A 94 15.66 -8.48 3.42
C ALA A 94 16.80 -8.95 2.51
N GLU A 95 16.48 -9.80 1.54
CA GLU A 95 17.43 -10.24 0.50
C GLU A 95 17.90 -9.05 -0.33
N ALA A 96 16.97 -8.23 -0.82
CA ALA A 96 17.29 -7.03 -1.56
C ALA A 96 18.18 -6.06 -0.78
N TRP A 97 17.89 -5.88 0.51
CA TRP A 97 18.69 -5.06 1.41
C TRP A 97 20.10 -5.63 1.58
N HIS A 98 20.23 -6.95 1.76
CA HIS A 98 21.52 -7.63 1.86
C HIS A 98 22.36 -7.42 0.60
N LEU A 99 21.79 -7.66 -0.58
CA LEU A 99 22.46 -7.47 -1.87
C LEU A 99 22.85 -6.01 -2.15
N ALA A 100 22.12 -5.05 -1.60
CA ALA A 100 22.42 -3.62 -1.75
C ALA A 100 23.62 -3.18 -0.90
N ARG A 101 23.86 -3.81 0.25
CA ARG A 101 24.97 -3.45 1.15
C ARG A 101 26.35 -3.62 0.50
N ASP A 102 26.46 -4.55 -0.45
CA ASP A 102 27.74 -4.88 -1.09
C ASP A 102 28.06 -4.00 -2.31
N LYS A 103 27.19 -3.04 -2.66
CA LYS A 103 27.37 -2.15 -3.81
C LYS A 103 27.68 -0.72 -3.37
N PRO A 104 28.69 -0.04 -3.95
CA PRO A 104 28.86 1.40 -3.76
C PRO A 104 27.58 2.11 -4.19
N GLN A 105 27.05 3.00 -3.35
CA GLN A 105 25.77 3.74 -3.50
C GLN A 105 24.48 2.96 -3.18
N GLY A 106 24.49 1.66 -2.91
CA GLY A 106 23.37 0.93 -2.28
C GLY A 106 21.98 0.98 -2.96
N GLN A 107 21.88 1.38 -4.23
CA GLN A 107 20.59 1.75 -4.80
C GLN A 107 19.80 0.56 -5.38
N MET A 108 19.01 -0.08 -4.52
CA MET A 108 17.80 -0.79 -4.94
C MET A 108 16.64 0.22 -4.99
N LYS A 109 16.27 0.66 -6.20
CA LYS A 109 15.14 1.59 -6.39
C LYS A 109 13.83 0.82 -6.61
N PHE A 110 13.09 0.62 -5.53
CA PHE A 110 11.78 -0.09 -5.56
C PHE A 110 10.65 0.76 -6.15
N LEU A 111 10.61 2.03 -5.79
CA LEU A 111 9.63 2.96 -6.34
C LEU A 111 10.09 3.37 -7.74
N ARG A 112 9.31 3.01 -8.76
CA ARG A 112 9.48 3.39 -10.18
C ARG A 112 8.52 4.47 -10.66
#